data_AF-A0A1J5X8H7-F1
#
_entry.id   AF-A0A1J5X8H7-F1
#
_cell.length_a   1.000
_cell.length_b   1.000
_cell.length_c   1.000
_cell.angle_alpha   90.00
_cell.angle_beta   90.00
_cell.angle_gamma   90.00
#
_symmetry.space_group_name_H-M   'P 1'
#
loop_
_entity.id
_entity.type
_entity.pdbx_description
1 polymer ?
#
loop_
_entity_poly.entity_id
_entity_poly.type
_entity_poly.pdbx_seq_one_letter_code
_entity_poly.pdbx_strand_id
1 'polypeptide(L)'
;MHGEEKRKCGLKIPYGINLFVSEENSFCLKLFDLTDTRIKKLIVSSFDITKMNLKNTTIEELFLTDEASIEFLYSSVGRSEPCVEKFSFGGKSTPNSESFLKLFERVQGGESVAVRKIKMLVLNKNSFFDFLKEARIIPQKEIHVEDLFVIQSGRESGPETSTSTKIVVSKSINIKGNACVLRFVELGPEIGHLDIASIQRQCRSPGMDIPRINIQVTKNKIIIRGNQYGLRFLKKNITATDVGFF
;
A
#
# COMPACT_ATOMS: atom_id res chain seq x y z
N MET A 1 53.07 11.13 12.27
CA MET A 1 52.00 11.57 11.34
C MET A 1 50.69 11.01 11.87
N HIS A 2 49.86 11.86 12.49
CA HIS A 2 48.52 11.51 12.98
C HIS A 2 47.55 11.53 11.81
N GLY A 3 46.81 10.45 11.61
CA GLY A 3 45.76 10.36 10.61
C GLY A 3 44.63 11.31 10.95
N GLU A 4 44.36 12.27 10.08
CA GLU A 4 43.14 13.07 10.12
C GLU A 4 41.94 12.15 9.86
N GLU A 5 41.28 11.68 10.92
CA GLU A 5 39.89 11.26 10.84
C GLU A 5 39.08 12.48 10.39
N LYS A 6 38.79 12.56 9.09
CA LYS A 6 37.79 13.48 8.55
C LYS A 6 36.48 13.24 9.28
N ARG A 7 36.19 14.04 10.30
CA ARG A 7 34.86 14.14 10.91
C ARG A 7 33.88 14.51 9.78
N LYS A 8 33.14 13.52 9.29
CA LYS A 8 32.01 13.77 8.39
C LYS A 8 30.98 14.56 9.20
N CYS A 9 30.92 15.88 8.98
CA CYS A 9 29.90 16.76 9.52
C CYS A 9 28.57 16.54 8.80
N GLY A 10 28.01 15.33 8.87
CA GLY A 10 26.65 15.08 8.42
C GLY A 10 25.68 15.79 9.36
N LEU A 11 24.68 16.47 8.80
CA LEU A 11 23.59 17.04 9.57
C LEU A 11 22.83 15.89 10.24
N LYS A 12 22.77 15.90 11.58
CA LYS A 12 21.96 14.95 12.35
C LYS A 12 20.49 15.29 12.16
N ILE A 13 19.68 14.26 11.93
CA ILE A 13 18.24 14.44 11.73
C ILE A 13 17.49 14.11 13.03
N PRO A 14 16.53 14.96 13.47
CA PRO A 14 15.71 14.64 14.63
C PRO A 14 14.83 13.41 14.40
N TYR A 15 14.44 12.77 15.50
CA TYR A 15 13.49 11.66 15.45
C TYR A 15 12.11 12.13 14.94
N GLY A 16 11.42 11.27 14.18
CA GLY A 16 10.03 11.51 13.75
C GLY A 16 9.89 12.16 12.37
N ILE A 17 11.01 12.38 11.67
CA ILE A 17 11.03 12.96 10.32
C ILE A 17 10.46 12.04 9.24
N ASN A 18 9.91 12.69 8.22
CA ASN A 18 9.57 12.06 6.95
C ASN A 18 10.61 12.47 5.90
N LEU A 19 11.17 11.50 5.18
CA LEU A 19 12.12 11.74 4.11
C LEU A 19 11.54 11.27 2.79
N PHE A 20 11.80 12.04 1.74
CA PHE A 20 11.55 11.64 0.36
C PHE A 20 12.88 11.58 -0.37
N VAL A 21 13.15 10.44 -0.99
CA VAL A 21 14.38 10.18 -1.74
C VAL A 21 14.01 9.71 -3.13
N SER A 22 14.58 10.39 -4.13
CA SER A 22 14.53 10.01 -5.51
C SER A 22 15.91 10.05 -6.13
N GLU A 23 16.07 9.50 -7.34
CA GLU A 23 17.29 9.68 -8.12
C GLU A 23 17.71 11.16 -8.19
N GLU A 24 16.77 12.04 -8.53
CA GLU A 24 16.98 13.48 -8.72
C GLU A 24 17.53 14.19 -7.49
N ASN A 25 17.08 13.80 -6.28
CA ASN A 25 17.47 14.47 -5.04
C ASN A 25 18.46 13.66 -4.19
N SER A 26 18.86 12.47 -4.65
CA SER A 26 19.74 11.56 -3.92
C SER A 26 21.09 12.17 -3.57
N PHE A 27 21.57 13.16 -4.32
CA PHE A 27 22.81 13.88 -4.02
C PHE A 27 22.77 14.59 -2.66
N CYS A 28 21.58 15.02 -2.20
CA CYS A 28 21.37 15.64 -0.89
C CYS A 28 21.66 14.66 0.26
N LEU A 29 21.57 13.35 0.05
CA LEU A 29 21.83 12.35 1.08
C LEU A 29 23.26 12.43 1.63
N LYS A 30 24.22 12.92 0.83
CA LYS A 30 25.60 13.12 1.27
C LYS A 30 25.74 14.14 2.40
N LEU A 31 24.73 14.99 2.60
CA LEU A 31 24.71 16.04 3.61
C LEU A 31 24.23 15.54 4.97
N PHE A 32 23.56 14.37 5.04
CA PHE A 32 22.93 13.88 6.25
C PHE A 32 23.64 12.64 6.80
N ASP A 33 23.71 12.55 8.13
CA ASP A 33 24.06 11.32 8.82
C ASP A 33 22.78 10.63 9.29
N LEU A 34 22.49 9.47 8.70
CA LEU A 34 21.32 8.67 9.01
C LEU A 34 21.61 7.54 10.00
N THR A 35 22.88 7.38 10.43
CA THR A 35 23.28 6.32 11.36
C THR A 35 22.71 6.55 12.75
N ASP A 36 22.31 5.47 13.42
CA ASP A 36 21.73 5.51 14.77
C ASP A 36 20.51 6.45 14.89
N THR A 37 19.74 6.58 13.81
CA THR A 37 18.52 7.41 13.76
C THR A 37 17.24 6.57 13.71
N ARG A 38 16.09 7.23 13.85
CA ARG A 38 14.80 6.62 13.57
C ARG A 38 13.97 7.53 12.66
N ILE A 39 13.52 6.96 11.54
CA ILE A 39 12.78 7.63 10.49
C ILE A 39 11.32 7.20 10.58
N LYS A 40 10.41 8.18 10.64
CA LYS A 40 8.97 7.90 10.74
C LYS A 40 8.41 7.39 9.42
N LYS A 41 8.78 8.04 8.31
CA LYS A 41 8.39 7.60 6.97
C LYS A 41 9.50 7.89 5.98
N LEU A 42 9.98 6.86 5.30
CA LEU A 42 10.89 7.00 4.17
C LEU A 42 10.13 6.69 2.89
N ILE A 43 10.02 7.68 2.01
CA ILE A 43 9.40 7.55 0.69
C ILE A 43 10.52 7.45 -0.34
N VAL A 44 10.50 6.41 -1.17
CA VAL A 44 11.56 6.13 -2.15
C VAL A 44 10.96 6.02 -3.55
N SER A 45 11.59 6.70 -4.51
CA SER A 45 11.21 6.70 -5.93
C SER A 45 12.41 6.53 -6.84
N SER A 46 12.40 5.59 -7.78
CA SER A 46 13.48 5.36 -8.76
C SER A 46 14.88 5.31 -8.13
N PHE A 47 15.01 4.82 -6.90
CA PHE A 47 16.26 4.89 -6.14
C PHE A 47 16.53 3.61 -5.37
N ASP A 48 17.80 3.22 -5.38
CA ASP A 48 18.30 2.07 -4.64
C ASP A 48 18.61 2.46 -3.19
N ILE A 49 17.70 2.12 -2.28
CA ILE A 49 17.80 2.37 -0.85
C ILE A 49 19.08 1.80 -0.22
N THR A 50 19.70 0.76 -0.81
CA THR A 50 20.94 0.19 -0.27
C THR A 50 22.15 1.10 -0.43
N LYS A 51 22.03 2.15 -1.26
CA LYS A 51 23.04 3.21 -1.36
C LYS A 51 23.01 4.15 -0.15
N MET A 52 22.01 4.05 0.72
CA MET A 52 21.90 4.82 1.96
C MET A 52 22.68 4.13 3.10
N ASN A 53 23.39 4.92 3.90
CA ASN A 53 23.99 4.42 5.13
C ASN A 53 22.96 4.39 6.26
N LEU A 54 22.24 3.28 6.38
CA LEU A 54 21.17 3.06 7.36
C LEU A 54 21.60 2.19 8.55
N LYS A 55 22.89 2.26 8.92
CA LYS A 55 23.43 1.46 10.04
C LYS A 55 22.71 1.84 11.34
N ASN A 56 22.19 0.82 12.04
CA ASN A 56 21.40 0.98 13.26
C ASN A 56 20.19 1.92 13.11
N THR A 57 19.71 2.11 11.89
CA THR A 57 18.55 2.96 11.61
C THR A 57 17.28 2.13 11.65
N THR A 58 16.26 2.63 12.34
CA THR A 58 14.91 2.05 12.29
C THR A 58 14.00 2.91 11.42
N ILE A 59 13.27 2.26 10.51
CA ILE A 59 12.28 2.90 9.65
C ILE A 59 10.90 2.36 10.03
N GLU A 60 10.01 3.23 10.52
CA GLU A 60 8.65 2.81 10.88
C GLU A 60 7.81 2.48 9.65
N GLU A 61 7.95 3.26 8.58
CA GLU A 61 7.23 3.06 7.33
C GLU A 61 8.14 3.32 6.13
N LEU A 62 8.33 2.29 5.29
CA LEU A 62 8.97 2.43 3.98
C LEU A 62 7.88 2.45 2.89
N PHE A 63 7.81 3.55 2.12
CA PHE A 63 6.85 3.74 1.04
C PHE A 63 7.55 3.73 -0.33
N LEU A 64 7.34 2.68 -1.12
CA LEU A 64 7.93 2.51 -2.45
C LEU A 64 6.94 3.00 -3.52
N THR A 65 7.32 4.01 -4.30
CA THR A 65 6.36 4.72 -5.17
C THR A 65 6.26 4.20 -6.60
N ASP A 66 7.30 3.50 -7.06
CA ASP A 66 7.44 3.01 -8.44
C ASP A 66 8.16 1.66 -8.50
N GLU A 67 8.04 1.03 -9.66
CA GLU A 67 8.57 -0.30 -9.92
C GLU A 67 10.10 -0.39 -9.76
N ALA A 68 10.83 0.65 -10.16
CA ALA A 68 12.27 0.69 -10.02
C ALA A 68 12.69 0.63 -8.53
N SER A 69 12.03 1.40 -7.65
CA SER A 69 12.30 1.34 -6.20
C SER A 69 12.02 -0.04 -5.58
N ILE A 70 11.01 -0.75 -6.10
CA ILE A 70 10.67 -2.12 -5.71
C ILE A 70 11.74 -3.10 -6.20
N GLU A 71 12.13 -3.01 -7.47
CA GLU A 71 13.14 -3.87 -8.08
C GLU A 71 14.49 -3.70 -7.40
N PHE A 72 14.92 -2.47 -7.09
CA PHE A 72 16.16 -2.24 -6.36
C PHE A 72 16.14 -2.89 -4.98
N LEU A 73 15.04 -2.73 -4.23
CA LEU A 73 14.94 -3.36 -2.92
C LEU A 73 14.96 -4.90 -3.03
N TYR A 74 14.26 -5.46 -4.02
CA TYR A 74 14.19 -6.91 -4.21
C TYR A 74 15.54 -7.51 -4.67
N SER A 75 16.17 -6.92 -5.68
CA SER A 75 17.43 -7.39 -6.28
C SER A 75 18.65 -7.26 -5.36
N SER A 76 18.54 -6.52 -4.27
CA SER A 76 19.61 -6.26 -3.30
C SER A 76 19.96 -7.45 -2.37
N VAL A 77 19.68 -8.68 -2.80
CA VAL A 77 19.92 -9.92 -2.04
C VAL A 77 21.38 -9.98 -1.57
N GLY A 78 21.60 -10.08 -0.25
CA GLY A 78 22.93 -10.18 0.38
C GLY A 78 23.43 -8.93 1.10
N ARG A 79 22.75 -7.78 0.98
CA ARG A 79 23.00 -6.60 1.83
C ARG A 79 22.05 -6.58 3.03
N SER A 80 22.50 -6.03 4.15
CA SER A 80 21.68 -5.89 5.36
C SER A 80 20.42 -5.11 5.03
N GLU A 81 19.27 -5.79 4.98
CA GLU A 81 18.00 -5.12 4.77
C GLU A 81 17.79 -4.06 5.85
N PRO A 82 17.24 -2.89 5.49
CA PRO A 82 16.92 -1.89 6.48
C PRO A 82 15.92 -2.45 7.50
N CYS A 83 16.08 -2.08 8.77
CA CYS A 83 15.14 -2.44 9.83
C CYS A 83 13.83 -1.66 9.61
N VAL A 84 12.90 -2.26 8.86
CA VAL A 84 11.61 -1.68 8.48
C VAL A 84 10.49 -2.35 9.26
N GLU A 85 9.70 -1.58 10.00
CA GLU A 85 8.53 -2.10 10.72
C GLU A 85 7.35 -2.36 9.78
N LYS A 86 7.10 -1.44 8.84
CA LYS A 86 5.95 -1.50 7.93
C LYS A 86 6.29 -1.09 6.51
N PHE A 87 5.65 -1.76 5.57
CA PHE A 87 5.72 -1.42 4.15
C PHE A 87 4.48 -0.70 3.67
N SER A 88 4.66 0.19 2.73
CA SER A 88 3.61 0.79 1.94
C SER A 88 4.02 0.79 0.47
N PHE A 89 3.05 0.69 -0.44
CA PHE A 89 3.31 0.58 -1.88
C PHE A 89 2.37 1.46 -2.70
N GLY A 90 2.89 2.13 -3.74
CA GLY A 90 2.11 2.67 -4.86
C GLY A 90 2.38 4.13 -5.25
N GLY A 91 1.71 4.63 -6.28
CA GLY A 91 1.86 6.02 -6.78
C GLY A 91 2.08 6.08 -8.29
N LYS A 92 3.04 5.31 -8.81
CA LYS A 92 3.30 5.16 -10.26
C LYS A 92 3.57 3.72 -10.69
N SER A 93 3.86 2.82 -9.76
CA SER A 93 4.11 1.41 -10.06
C SER A 93 2.88 0.75 -10.67
N THR A 94 3.02 0.24 -11.89
CA THR A 94 2.17 -0.86 -12.33
C THR A 94 2.56 -2.09 -11.52
N PRO A 95 1.63 -2.74 -10.82
CA PRO A 95 1.90 -3.93 -10.01
C PRO A 95 2.18 -5.18 -10.87
N ASN A 96 2.53 -5.02 -12.14
CA ASN A 96 2.61 -6.07 -13.14
C ASN A 96 3.99 -6.76 -13.17
N SER A 97 4.87 -6.44 -12.21
CA SER A 97 6.23 -6.95 -12.20
C SER A 97 6.40 -8.11 -11.23
N GLU A 98 7.09 -9.14 -11.69
CA GLU A 98 7.46 -10.30 -10.88
C GLU A 98 8.17 -9.89 -9.57
N SER A 99 9.02 -8.85 -9.64
CA SER A 99 9.72 -8.27 -8.49
C SER A 99 8.76 -7.71 -7.43
N PHE A 100 7.65 -7.09 -7.85
CA PHE A 100 6.64 -6.58 -6.92
C PHE A 100 5.96 -7.70 -6.14
N LEU A 101 5.53 -8.76 -6.82
CA LEU A 101 4.90 -9.92 -6.18
C LEU A 101 5.86 -10.64 -5.23
N LYS A 102 7.11 -10.85 -5.65
CA LYS A 102 8.13 -11.51 -4.82
C LYS A 102 8.47 -10.69 -3.58
N LEU A 103 8.54 -9.37 -3.70
CA LEU A 103 8.67 -8.48 -2.53
C LEU A 103 7.46 -8.60 -1.62
N PHE A 104 6.26 -8.68 -2.18
CA PHE A 104 5.03 -8.85 -1.44
C PHE A 104 5.01 -10.16 -0.65
N GLU A 105 5.36 -11.27 -1.30
CA GLU A 105 5.51 -12.59 -0.70
C GLU A 105 6.56 -12.57 0.42
N ARG A 106 7.69 -11.89 0.22
CA ARG A 106 8.71 -11.73 1.26
C ARG A 106 8.18 -10.97 2.49
N VAL A 107 7.31 -9.98 2.29
CA VAL A 107 6.70 -9.21 3.39
C VAL A 107 5.62 -10.03 4.11
N GLN A 108 4.80 -10.81 3.38
CA GLN A 108 3.68 -11.58 3.94
C GLN A 108 4.03 -13.01 4.37
N GLY A 109 5.11 -13.62 3.88
CA GLY A 109 5.15 -15.07 3.66
C GLY A 109 6.49 -15.82 3.75
N GLY A 110 7.55 -15.25 4.34
CA GLY A 110 8.55 -16.06 5.07
C GLY A 110 9.94 -16.26 4.45
N GLU A 111 10.94 -15.63 5.09
CA GLU A 111 12.26 -16.21 5.40
C GLU A 111 12.98 -15.45 6.55
N SER A 112 12.29 -14.57 7.30
CA SER A 112 12.90 -13.77 8.38
C SER A 112 12.06 -13.77 9.66
N VAL A 113 12.74 -13.66 10.80
CA VAL A 113 12.25 -13.84 12.18
C VAL A 113 11.18 -12.82 12.62
N ALA A 114 10.88 -11.78 11.82
CA ALA A 114 9.77 -10.87 12.07
C ALA A 114 8.93 -10.70 10.80
N VAL A 115 7.69 -11.20 10.81
CA VAL A 115 6.69 -10.91 9.79
C VAL A 115 6.45 -9.40 9.75
N ARG A 116 6.79 -8.75 8.64
CA ARG A 116 6.63 -7.29 8.48
C ARG A 116 5.23 -7.00 7.94
N LYS A 117 4.61 -5.91 8.40
CA LYS A 117 3.20 -5.62 8.06
C LYS A 117 3.11 -4.70 6.84
N ILE A 118 2.10 -4.91 6.00
CA ILE A 118 1.74 -3.95 4.96
C ILE A 118 0.77 -2.94 5.55
N LYS A 119 1.26 -1.72 5.73
CA LYS A 119 0.47 -0.60 6.22
C LYS A 119 -0.44 -0.08 5.14
N MET A 120 0.08 0.29 3.97
CA MET A 120 -0.73 0.95 2.95
C MET A 120 -0.48 0.37 1.56
N LEU A 121 -1.56 0.03 0.84
CA LEU A 121 -1.51 -0.39 -0.56
C LEU A 121 -2.31 0.59 -1.42
N VAL A 122 -1.64 1.21 -2.40
CA VAL A 122 -2.23 2.20 -3.30
C VAL A 122 -2.21 1.68 -4.74
N LEU A 123 -3.38 1.34 -5.27
CA LEU A 123 -3.57 0.83 -6.62
C LEU A 123 -4.32 1.88 -7.46
N ASN A 124 -3.66 2.45 -8.46
CA ASN A 124 -4.22 3.52 -9.29
C ASN A 124 -4.24 3.15 -10.78
N LYS A 125 -4.81 4.01 -11.63
CA LYS A 125 -4.82 3.87 -13.11
C LYS A 125 -5.34 2.50 -13.61
N ASN A 126 -6.40 2.00 -12.99
CA ASN A 126 -7.01 0.71 -13.34
C ASN A 126 -6.18 -0.55 -13.01
N SER A 127 -5.09 -0.42 -12.24
CA SER A 127 -4.18 -1.53 -11.94
C SER A 127 -4.69 -2.57 -10.94
N PHE A 128 -5.87 -2.37 -10.35
CA PHE A 128 -6.36 -3.25 -9.29
C PHE A 128 -6.57 -4.70 -9.79
N PHE A 129 -7.21 -4.87 -10.95
CA PHE A 129 -7.46 -6.21 -11.47
C PHE A 129 -6.21 -6.88 -12.03
N ASP A 130 -5.29 -6.10 -12.59
CA ASP A 130 -4.00 -6.63 -13.04
C ASP A 130 -3.18 -7.11 -11.85
N PHE A 131 -3.13 -6.33 -10.76
CA PHE A 131 -2.56 -6.78 -9.49
C PHE A 131 -3.15 -8.11 -9.02
N LEU A 132 -4.47 -8.28 -9.06
CA LEU A 132 -5.10 -9.54 -8.64
C LEU A 132 -4.78 -10.72 -9.54
N LYS A 133 -4.61 -10.50 -10.85
CA LYS A 133 -4.19 -11.55 -11.78
C LYS A 133 -2.77 -12.01 -11.45
N GLU A 134 -1.88 -11.07 -11.21
CA GLU A 134 -0.49 -11.32 -10.86
C GLU A 134 -0.38 -11.98 -9.48
N ALA A 135 -1.09 -11.46 -8.48
CA ALA A 135 -1.15 -12.03 -7.14
C ALA A 135 -1.75 -13.45 -7.10
N ARG A 136 -2.39 -13.93 -8.17
CA ARG A 136 -2.84 -15.33 -8.28
C ARG A 136 -1.68 -16.31 -8.28
N ILE A 137 -0.51 -15.89 -8.78
CA ILE A 137 0.71 -16.71 -8.86
C ILE A 137 1.23 -17.03 -7.46
N ILE A 138 1.03 -16.12 -6.51
CA ILE A 138 1.47 -16.31 -5.12
C ILE A 138 0.68 -17.48 -4.49
N PRO A 139 1.34 -18.38 -3.73
CA PRO A 139 0.67 -19.45 -2.99
C PRO A 139 -0.37 -18.94 -2.00
N GLN A 140 -0.07 -17.79 -1.37
CA GLN A 140 -0.96 -17.10 -0.45
C GLN A 140 -2.15 -16.48 -1.21
N LYS A 141 -3.36 -16.92 -0.87
CA LYS A 141 -4.62 -16.41 -1.47
C LYS A 141 -5.21 -15.23 -0.73
N GLU A 142 -4.58 -14.80 0.35
CA GLU A 142 -5.01 -13.66 1.15
C GLU A 142 -3.86 -12.67 1.32
N ILE A 143 -4.20 -11.40 1.17
CA ILE A 143 -3.29 -10.28 1.24
C ILE A 143 -3.77 -9.35 2.35
N HIS A 144 -3.05 -9.31 3.47
CA HIS A 144 -3.42 -8.47 4.61
C HIS A 144 -2.83 -7.07 4.52
N VAL A 145 -3.65 -6.02 4.66
CA VAL A 145 -3.23 -4.62 4.69
C VAL A 145 -3.94 -3.82 5.80
N GLU A 146 -3.31 -2.77 6.32
CA GLU A 146 -4.00 -1.82 7.21
C GLU A 146 -4.93 -0.90 6.42
N ASP A 147 -4.39 -0.27 5.37
CA ASP A 147 -5.04 0.76 4.57
C ASP A 147 -5.00 0.39 3.08
N LEU A 148 -6.16 0.39 2.41
CA LEU A 148 -6.28 0.13 0.98
C LEU A 148 -6.83 1.35 0.24
N PHE A 149 -6.12 1.81 -0.79
CA PHE A 149 -6.56 2.90 -1.66
C PHE A 149 -6.62 2.43 -3.11
N VAL A 150 -7.80 2.53 -3.74
CA VAL A 150 -8.03 2.04 -5.11
C VAL A 150 -8.69 3.10 -5.97
N ILE A 151 -8.11 3.35 -7.16
CA ILE A 151 -8.74 4.13 -8.24
C ILE A 151 -8.93 3.20 -9.45
N GLN A 152 -10.17 2.76 -9.67
CA GLN A 152 -10.56 1.85 -10.77
C GLN A 152 -11.62 2.51 -11.66
N SER A 153 -11.22 3.22 -12.70
CA SER A 153 -12.13 3.89 -13.64
C SER A 153 -12.73 2.97 -14.73
N GLY A 154 -12.10 1.82 -15.00
CA GLY A 154 -12.51 0.87 -16.03
C GLY A 154 -13.80 0.12 -15.70
N ARG A 155 -14.44 -0.47 -16.73
CA ARG A 155 -15.70 -1.25 -16.62
C ARG A 155 -15.48 -2.76 -16.38
N GLU A 156 -14.22 -3.18 -16.24
CA GLU A 156 -13.90 -4.59 -16.05
C GLU A 156 -14.54 -5.15 -14.77
N SER A 157 -14.95 -6.41 -14.83
CA SER A 157 -15.50 -7.12 -13.67
C SER A 157 -14.42 -7.81 -12.83
N GLY A 158 -13.17 -7.74 -13.27
CA GLY A 158 -12.04 -8.44 -12.68
C GLY A 158 -11.98 -9.94 -13.04
N PRO A 159 -10.99 -10.66 -12.50
CA PRO A 159 -10.83 -12.10 -12.70
C PRO A 159 -11.98 -12.92 -12.08
N GLU A 160 -12.07 -14.21 -12.43
CA GLU A 160 -13.09 -15.10 -11.86
C GLU A 160 -12.91 -15.27 -10.33
N THR A 161 -13.97 -14.99 -9.56
CA THR A 161 -13.93 -14.94 -8.08
C THR A 161 -13.58 -16.27 -7.39
N SER A 162 -13.79 -17.40 -8.07
CA SER A 162 -13.58 -18.74 -7.51
C SER A 162 -12.10 -19.09 -7.31
N THR A 163 -11.20 -18.37 -7.99
CA THR A 163 -9.74 -18.63 -7.97
C THR A 163 -8.92 -17.39 -7.60
N SER A 164 -9.60 -16.31 -7.18
CA SER A 164 -8.98 -14.99 -7.00
C SER A 164 -8.44 -14.78 -5.60
N THR A 165 -7.25 -14.18 -5.54
CA THR A 165 -6.66 -13.62 -4.32
C THR A 165 -7.60 -12.59 -3.68
N LYS A 166 -7.75 -12.63 -2.36
CA LYS A 166 -8.51 -11.66 -1.58
C LYS A 166 -7.56 -10.67 -0.89
N ILE A 167 -8.02 -9.43 -0.74
CA ILE A 167 -7.35 -8.41 0.05
C ILE A 167 -8.14 -8.18 1.33
N VAL A 168 -7.53 -8.51 2.47
CA VAL A 168 -8.10 -8.32 3.80
C VAL A 168 -7.64 -6.96 4.34
N VAL A 169 -8.60 -6.07 4.59
CA VAL A 169 -8.33 -4.67 4.99
C VAL A 169 -8.77 -4.45 6.43
N SER A 170 -7.85 -4.02 7.29
CA SER A 170 -8.12 -3.95 8.73
C SER A 170 -8.54 -2.57 9.26
N LYS A 171 -8.04 -1.46 8.71
CA LYS A 171 -8.25 -0.11 9.29
C LYS A 171 -8.97 0.88 8.40
N SER A 172 -8.61 0.97 7.13
CA SER A 172 -9.27 1.89 6.22
C SER A 172 -9.30 1.43 4.77
N ILE A 173 -10.38 1.78 4.07
CA ILE A 173 -10.51 1.54 2.64
C ILE A 173 -11.00 2.79 1.94
N ASN A 174 -10.37 3.14 0.83
CA ASN A 174 -10.78 4.23 -0.03
C ASN A 174 -10.88 3.71 -1.46
N ILE A 175 -12.07 3.73 -2.05
CA ILE A 175 -12.32 3.28 -3.41
C ILE A 175 -12.98 4.39 -4.20
N LYS A 176 -12.40 4.69 -5.35
CA LYS A 176 -12.95 5.59 -6.35
C LYS A 176 -13.10 4.87 -7.69
N GLY A 177 -14.32 4.79 -8.21
CA GLY A 177 -14.65 4.19 -9.49
C GLY A 177 -15.46 2.90 -9.36
N ASN A 178 -15.00 1.82 -9.97
CA ASN A 178 -15.73 0.57 -10.16
C ASN A 178 -15.93 -0.18 -8.84
N ALA A 179 -17.19 -0.42 -8.47
CA ALA A 179 -17.55 -1.10 -7.24
C ALA A 179 -17.19 -2.61 -7.25
N CYS A 180 -16.98 -3.23 -8.41
CA CYS A 180 -16.59 -4.63 -8.53
C CYS A 180 -15.26 -4.95 -7.84
N VAL A 181 -14.42 -3.94 -7.58
CA VAL A 181 -13.23 -4.05 -6.71
C VAL A 181 -13.56 -4.72 -5.38
N LEU A 182 -14.73 -4.41 -4.79
CA LEU A 182 -15.15 -4.92 -3.49
C LEU A 182 -15.43 -6.43 -3.48
N ARG A 183 -15.57 -7.09 -4.65
CA ARG A 183 -15.68 -8.55 -4.75
C ARG A 183 -14.44 -9.29 -4.24
N PHE A 184 -13.30 -8.62 -4.27
CA PHE A 184 -11.99 -9.17 -3.92
C PHE A 184 -11.47 -8.61 -2.60
N VAL A 185 -12.33 -7.92 -1.85
CA VAL A 185 -11.98 -7.29 -0.58
C VAL A 185 -12.77 -7.95 0.55
N GLU A 186 -12.07 -8.20 1.65
CA GLU A 186 -12.63 -8.60 2.93
C GLU A 186 -12.32 -7.54 3.97
N LEU A 187 -13.32 -7.17 4.77
CA LEU A 187 -13.20 -6.09 5.75
C LEU A 187 -12.99 -6.67 7.15
N GLY A 188 -11.97 -6.18 7.83
CA GLY A 188 -11.74 -6.45 9.24
C GLY A 188 -12.79 -5.80 10.15
N PRO A 189 -12.82 -6.18 11.43
CA PRO A 189 -13.87 -5.77 12.36
C PRO A 189 -13.94 -4.25 12.57
N GLU A 190 -12.82 -3.52 12.47
CA GLU A 190 -12.82 -2.06 12.69
C GLU A 190 -13.62 -1.30 11.64
N ILE A 191 -13.68 -1.80 10.40
CA ILE A 191 -14.40 -1.19 9.27
C ILE A 191 -15.59 -2.04 8.81
N GLY A 192 -15.98 -3.02 9.61
CA GLY A 192 -17.08 -3.96 9.32
C GLY A 192 -18.48 -3.34 9.32
N HIS A 193 -18.60 -2.02 9.47
CA HIS A 193 -19.87 -1.29 9.42
C HIS A 193 -20.33 -0.98 7.97
N LEU A 194 -19.50 -1.24 6.96
CA LEU A 194 -19.93 -1.27 5.55
C LEU A 194 -20.55 -2.64 5.23
N ASP A 195 -21.73 -2.67 4.61
CA ASP A 195 -22.34 -3.93 4.10
C ASP A 195 -21.72 -4.33 2.76
N ILE A 196 -20.49 -4.83 2.82
CA ILE A 196 -19.78 -5.30 1.63
C ILE A 196 -20.49 -6.52 1.00
N ALA A 197 -21.17 -7.36 1.78
CA ALA A 197 -21.82 -8.56 1.28
C ALA A 197 -23.00 -8.22 0.34
N SER A 198 -23.74 -7.15 0.62
CA SER A 198 -24.76 -6.62 -0.30
C SER A 198 -24.14 -6.14 -1.61
N ILE A 199 -23.03 -5.39 -1.55
CA ILE A 199 -22.30 -4.92 -2.73
C ILE A 199 -21.83 -6.10 -3.58
N GLN A 200 -21.17 -7.06 -2.95
CA GLN A 200 -20.60 -8.23 -3.62
C GLN A 200 -21.67 -9.06 -4.33
N ARG A 201 -22.87 -9.18 -3.75
CA ARG A 201 -24.01 -9.85 -4.40
C ARG A 201 -24.43 -9.11 -5.68
N GLN A 202 -24.57 -7.78 -5.62
CA GLN A 202 -24.94 -6.99 -6.79
C GLN A 202 -23.86 -7.07 -7.89
N CYS A 203 -22.57 -7.02 -7.53
CA CYS A 203 -21.46 -7.14 -8.47
C CYS A 203 -21.33 -8.53 -9.13
N ARG A 204 -22.11 -9.53 -8.69
CA ARG A 204 -22.19 -10.86 -9.32
C ARG A 204 -23.39 -11.01 -10.24
N SER A 205 -24.34 -10.07 -10.24
CA SER A 205 -25.55 -10.13 -11.06
C SER A 205 -25.23 -9.79 -12.53
N PRO A 206 -25.48 -10.71 -13.48
CA PRO A 206 -25.31 -10.42 -14.90
C PRO A 206 -26.22 -9.27 -15.35
N GLY A 207 -25.71 -8.35 -16.16
CA GLY A 207 -26.51 -7.31 -16.82
C GLY A 207 -26.84 -6.06 -15.99
N MET A 208 -26.40 -5.97 -14.74
CA MET A 208 -26.55 -4.75 -13.93
C MET A 208 -25.35 -3.82 -14.17
N ASP A 209 -25.59 -2.63 -14.76
CA ASP A 209 -24.57 -1.57 -14.79
C ASP A 209 -24.45 -0.98 -13.39
N ILE A 210 -23.33 -1.27 -12.73
CA ILE A 210 -23.11 -0.80 -11.36
C ILE A 210 -22.48 0.59 -11.42
N PRO A 211 -23.16 1.61 -10.88
CA PRO A 211 -22.63 2.95 -10.89
C PRO A 211 -21.27 3.04 -10.18
N ARG A 212 -20.44 3.96 -10.64
CA ARG A 212 -19.19 4.29 -9.96
C ARG A 212 -19.48 4.75 -8.53
N ILE A 213 -18.62 4.31 -7.62
CA ILE A 213 -18.65 4.65 -6.20
C ILE A 213 -17.44 5.53 -5.85
N ASN A 214 -17.60 6.38 -4.84
CA ASN A 214 -16.51 7.10 -4.21
C ASN A 214 -16.75 7.02 -2.71
N ILE A 215 -16.10 6.05 -2.08
CA ILE A 215 -16.32 5.68 -0.69
C ILE A 215 -14.99 5.67 0.03
N GLN A 216 -14.95 6.31 1.19
CA GLN A 216 -13.88 6.16 2.17
C GLN A 216 -14.50 5.64 3.47
N VAL A 217 -13.96 4.53 3.97
CA VAL A 217 -14.37 3.91 5.23
C VAL A 217 -13.18 3.87 6.16
N THR A 218 -13.40 4.32 7.38
CA THR A 218 -12.46 4.29 8.50
C THR A 218 -13.21 3.84 9.74
N LYS A 219 -12.52 3.44 10.79
CA LYS A 219 -13.13 2.95 12.04
C LYS A 219 -14.37 3.72 12.51
N ASN A 220 -14.30 5.05 12.51
CA ASN A 220 -15.33 5.89 13.11
C ASN A 220 -16.19 6.64 12.08
N LYS A 221 -15.88 6.53 10.79
CA LYS A 221 -16.43 7.43 9.78
C LYS A 221 -16.49 6.78 8.41
N ILE A 222 -17.63 6.96 7.76
CA ILE A 222 -17.81 6.70 6.34
C ILE A 222 -18.02 8.03 5.62
N ILE A 223 -17.35 8.20 4.50
CA ILE A 223 -17.54 9.32 3.58
C ILE A 223 -17.97 8.75 2.25
N ILE A 224 -19.13 9.16 1.77
CA ILE A 224 -19.61 8.83 0.42
C ILE A 224 -19.71 10.13 -0.36
N ARG A 225 -19.07 10.16 -1.54
CA ARG A 225 -19.09 11.33 -2.44
C ARG A 225 -19.69 11.00 -3.79
N GLY A 226 -20.31 12.00 -4.42
CA GLY A 226 -20.83 11.91 -5.78
C GLY A 226 -22.19 11.24 -5.83
N ASN A 227 -22.23 9.91 -5.93
CA ASN A 227 -23.45 9.17 -6.25
C ASN A 227 -24.16 8.57 -5.02
N GLN A 228 -25.48 8.79 -4.90
CA GLN A 228 -26.36 8.22 -3.87
C GLN A 228 -26.40 6.69 -3.80
N TYR A 229 -25.97 5.99 -4.84
CA TYR A 229 -25.88 4.54 -4.87
C TYR A 229 -25.03 3.98 -3.72
N GLY A 230 -23.98 4.71 -3.31
CA GLY A 230 -23.14 4.34 -2.17
C GLY A 230 -23.91 4.20 -0.86
N LEU A 231 -25.03 4.93 -0.70
CA LEU A 231 -25.83 4.90 0.53
C LEU A 231 -26.56 3.58 0.73
N ARG A 232 -26.85 2.84 -0.34
CA ARG A 232 -27.52 1.54 -0.27
C ARG A 232 -26.67 0.47 0.41
N PHE A 233 -25.41 0.77 0.68
CA PHE A 233 -24.43 -0.15 1.23
C PHE A 233 -24.04 0.11 2.68
N LEU A 234 -24.70 1.08 3.29
CA LEU A 234 -24.54 1.41 4.70
C LEU A 234 -25.32 0.40 5.55
N LYS A 235 -24.68 -0.16 6.59
CA LYS A 235 -25.42 -0.94 7.61
C LYS A 235 -26.29 0.01 8.43
N LYS A 236 -27.39 -0.50 8.98
CA LYS A 236 -28.36 0.31 9.75
C LYS A 236 -27.80 0.93 11.04
N ASN A 237 -26.62 0.49 11.51
CA ASN A 237 -26.07 0.80 12.83
C ASN A 237 -24.79 1.66 12.78
N ILE A 238 -24.63 2.54 11.78
CA ILE A 238 -23.44 3.39 11.67
C ILE A 238 -23.53 4.63 12.56
N THR A 239 -22.47 4.88 13.32
CA THR A 239 -22.40 5.98 14.31
C THR A 239 -22.18 7.36 13.68
N ALA A 240 -21.42 7.46 12.58
CA ALA A 240 -21.19 8.73 11.88
C ALA A 240 -20.97 8.52 10.37
N THR A 241 -21.79 9.18 9.55
CA THR A 241 -21.71 9.15 8.09
C THR A 241 -21.75 10.57 7.54
N ASP A 242 -20.74 10.93 6.73
CA ASP A 242 -20.75 12.16 5.94
C ASP A 242 -21.12 11.82 4.49
N VAL A 243 -22.18 12.44 3.99
CA VAL A 243 -22.66 12.24 2.62
C VAL A 243 -22.57 13.56 1.87
N GLY A 244 -21.86 13.57 0.74
CA GLY A 244 -21.73 14.75 -0.13
C GLY A 244 -22.09 14.43 -1.58
N PHE A 245 -23.07 15.15 -2.13
CA PHE A 245 -23.46 15.07 -3.53
C PHE A 245 -22.89 16.30 -4.25
N PHE A 246 -22.03 16.07 -5.25
CA PHE A 246 -21.45 17.12 -6.10
C PHE A 246 -21.34 16.57 -7.52
#